data_AF-A0A0R0LT69-F1
#
_entry.id   AF-A0A0R0LT69-F1
#
_cell.length_a   1.000
_cell.length_b   1.000
_cell.length_c   1.000
_cell.angle_alpha   90.00
_cell.angle_beta   90.00
_cell.angle_gamma   90.00
#
_symmetry.space_group_name_H-M   'P 1'
#
loop_
_entity.id
_entity.type
_entity.pdbx_description
1 polymer ?
#
loop_
_entity_poly.entity_id
_entity_poly.type
_entity_poly.pdbx_seq_one_letter_code
_entity_poly.pdbx_strand_id
1 'polypeptide(L)'
;MRKLCEFKADNWKRMVKNTTDAINYSFNRAIGTSPYILKYGRTPSFEIDKKHQIQVKYENQEILRQNIEKNRENYRKAIEKGKVERKITFNIGDKVLVYRKATNKMAANWIPGFTIS
;
A
#
# COMPACT_ATOMS: atom_id res chain seq x y z
N MET A 1 1.59 0.59 13.23
CA MET A 1 2.65 0.69 14.27
C MET A 1 2.83 2.09 14.84
N ARG A 2 3.23 3.12 14.06
CA ARG A 2 3.49 4.47 14.61
C ARG A 2 2.36 5.02 15.49
N LYS A 3 1.10 4.93 15.05
CA LYS A 3 -0.07 5.35 15.84
C LYS A 3 -0.23 4.58 17.17
N LEU A 4 0.02 3.27 17.15
CA LEU A 4 -0.03 2.41 18.36
C LEU A 4 1.11 2.69 19.34
N CYS A 5 2.19 3.31 18.85
CA CYS A 5 3.31 3.74 19.68
C CYS A 5 3.24 5.24 20.02
N GLU A 6 2.11 5.91 19.81
CA GLU A 6 1.96 7.37 20.01
C GLU A 6 3.01 8.21 19.26
N PHE A 7 3.47 7.72 18.12
CA PHE A 7 4.56 8.29 17.33
C PHE A 7 5.94 8.32 18.04
N LYS A 8 6.06 7.68 19.21
CA LYS A 8 7.32 7.46 19.94
C LYS A 8 7.97 6.14 19.53
N ALA A 9 9.29 6.05 19.72
CA ALA A 9 10.10 4.90 19.30
C ALA A 9 10.42 3.91 20.43
N ASP A 10 9.92 4.17 21.62
CA ASP A 10 10.20 3.48 22.88
C ASP A 10 9.46 2.13 23.02
N ASN A 11 8.23 2.03 22.52
CA ASN A 11 7.36 0.88 22.79
C ASN A 11 7.10 -0.06 21.60
N TRP A 12 7.83 0.10 20.49
CA TRP A 12 7.54 -0.64 19.26
C TRP A 12 7.56 -2.16 19.45
N LYS A 13 8.53 -2.69 20.20
CA LYS A 13 8.69 -4.14 20.46
C LYS A 13 7.43 -4.73 21.10
N ARG A 14 6.85 -4.02 22.07
CA ARG A 14 5.62 -4.45 22.77
C ARG A 14 4.41 -4.41 21.83
N MET A 15 4.38 -3.44 20.91
CA MET A 15 3.27 -3.24 19.97
C MET A 15 3.38 -4.08 18.68
N VAL A 16 4.48 -4.81 18.47
CA VAL A 16 4.67 -5.63 17.25
C VAL A 16 3.54 -6.64 17.11
N LYS A 17 3.28 -7.45 18.14
CA LYS A 17 2.26 -8.50 18.11
C LYS A 17 0.88 -7.91 17.76
N ASN A 18 0.45 -6.90 18.50
CA ASN A 18 -0.84 -6.23 18.27
C ASN A 18 -0.92 -5.61 16.87
N THR A 19 0.18 -5.05 16.36
CA THR A 19 0.22 -4.51 14.99
C THR A 19 0.07 -5.62 13.95
N THR A 20 0.78 -6.73 14.13
CA THR A 20 0.73 -7.89 13.23
C THR A 20 -0.67 -8.48 13.18
N ASP A 21 -1.28 -8.69 14.35
CA ASP A 21 -2.64 -9.20 14.48
C ASP A 21 -3.64 -8.25 13.81
N ALA A 22 -3.54 -6.95 14.09
CA ALA A 22 -4.40 -5.94 13.45
C ALA A 22 -4.27 -5.94 11.92
N ILE A 23 -3.06 -6.07 11.37
CA ILE A 23 -2.85 -6.15 9.92
C ILE A 23 -3.47 -7.43 9.35
N ASN A 24 -3.28 -8.58 10.02
CA ASN A 24 -3.79 -9.86 9.56
C ASN A 24 -5.33 -9.95 9.63
N TYR A 25 -5.96 -9.27 10.58
CA TYR A 25 -7.42 -9.25 10.74
C TYR A 25 -8.10 -8.16 9.90
N SER A 26 -7.36 -7.13 9.49
CA SER A 26 -7.90 -6.03 8.69
C SER A 26 -8.21 -6.45 7.26
N PHE A 27 -9.24 -5.83 6.69
CA PHE A 27 -9.60 -6.00 5.28
C PHE A 27 -8.51 -5.46 4.36
N ASN A 28 -8.11 -6.26 3.38
CA ASN A 28 -7.19 -5.87 2.33
C ASN A 28 -7.92 -5.80 0.98
N ARG A 29 -7.91 -4.62 0.37
CA ARG A 29 -8.63 -4.31 -0.88
C ARG A 29 -8.19 -5.16 -2.06
N ALA A 30 -6.92 -5.53 -2.15
CA ALA A 30 -6.40 -6.28 -3.30
C ALA A 30 -6.89 -7.74 -3.31
N ILE A 31 -7.11 -8.31 -2.13
CA ILE A 31 -7.66 -9.68 -1.98
C ILE A 31 -9.16 -9.67 -1.65
N GLY A 32 -9.74 -8.50 -1.32
CA GLY A 32 -11.16 -8.38 -0.98
C GLY A 32 -11.59 -9.12 0.28
N THR A 33 -10.64 -9.42 1.17
CA THR A 33 -10.86 -10.05 2.48
C THR A 33 -9.66 -9.76 3.40
N SER A 34 -9.64 -10.29 4.63
CA SER A 34 -8.45 -10.21 5.49
C SER A 34 -7.48 -11.36 5.23
N PRO A 35 -6.15 -11.16 5.41
CA PRO A 35 -5.17 -12.25 5.32
C PRO A 35 -5.49 -13.45 6.22
N TYR A 36 -6.05 -13.20 7.40
CA TYR A 36 -6.46 -14.25 8.32
C TYR A 36 -7.60 -15.11 7.76
N ILE A 37 -8.67 -14.48 7.23
CA ILE A 37 -9.81 -15.20 6.65
C ILE A 37 -9.34 -16.00 5.43
N LEU A 38 -8.46 -15.43 4.59
CA LEU A 38 -7.87 -16.15 3.47
C LEU A 38 -7.13 -17.42 3.92
N LYS A 39 -6.28 -17.29 4.95
CA LYS A 39 -5.47 -18.42 5.43
C LYS A 39 -6.30 -19.50 6.13
N TYR A 40 -7.24 -19.11 6.98
CA TYR A 40 -7.93 -20.03 7.89
C TYR A 40 -9.38 -20.33 7.50
N GLY A 41 -9.94 -19.66 6.49
CA GLY A 41 -11.31 -19.87 6.02
C GLY A 41 -12.37 -19.50 7.05
N ARG A 42 -12.06 -18.63 8.01
CA ARG A 42 -12.98 -18.24 9.07
C ARG A 42 -12.65 -16.88 9.66
N THR A 43 -13.64 -16.23 10.25
CA THR A 43 -13.42 -14.97 10.97
C THR A 43 -12.57 -15.19 12.23
N PRO A 44 -11.73 -14.21 12.61
CA PRO A 44 -11.06 -14.27 13.91
C PRO A 44 -12.10 -14.28 15.04
N SER A 45 -11.74 -14.87 16.18
CA SER A 45 -12.58 -14.87 17.39
C SER A 45 -11.94 -13.96 18.42
N PHE A 46 -12.65 -12.89 18.78
CA PHE A 46 -12.22 -11.96 19.82
C PHE A 46 -12.97 -12.21 21.14
N GLU A 47 -12.39 -11.74 22.24
CA GLU A 47 -13.04 -11.82 23.56
C GLU A 47 -14.37 -11.05 23.58
N ILE A 48 -14.43 -9.92 22.87
CA ILE A 48 -15.66 -9.14 22.73
C ILE A 48 -16.74 -9.92 21.96
N ASP A 49 -16.36 -10.72 20.96
CA ASP A 49 -17.30 -11.57 20.22
C ASP A 49 -17.92 -12.62 21.15
N LYS A 50 -17.11 -13.22 22.03
CA LYS A 50 -17.60 -14.16 23.05
C LYS A 50 -18.59 -13.48 24.01
N LYS A 51 -18.28 -12.25 24.45
CA LYS A 51 -19.17 -11.46 25.32
C LYS A 51 -20.52 -11.19 24.66
N HIS A 52 -20.54 -10.99 23.35
CA HIS A 52 -21.75 -10.72 22.57
C HIS A 52 -22.33 -11.98 21.89
N GLN A 53 -21.84 -13.17 22.22
CA GLN A 53 -22.26 -14.45 21.62
C GLN A 53 -22.21 -14.46 20.08
N ILE A 54 -21.27 -13.69 19.51
CA ILE A 54 -21.04 -13.64 18.07
C ILE A 54 -20.31 -14.93 17.67
N GLN A 55 -20.93 -15.70 16.78
CA GLN A 55 -20.36 -16.95 16.29
C GLN A 55 -19.31 -16.68 15.20
N VAL A 56 -18.29 -17.54 15.17
CA VAL A 56 -17.28 -17.54 14.10
C VAL A 56 -17.95 -17.96 12.79
N LYS A 57 -17.81 -17.13 11.76
CA LYS A 57 -18.27 -17.46 10.41
C LYS A 57 -17.20 -18.24 9.67
N TYR A 58 -17.61 -19.28 8.98
CA TYR A 58 -16.76 -20.08 8.10
C TYR A 58 -17.04 -19.69 6.65
N GLU A 59 -15.97 -19.45 5.91
CA GLU A 59 -16.01 -19.07 4.51
C GLU A 59 -15.76 -20.29 3.65
N ASN A 60 -16.48 -20.41 2.54
CA ASN A 60 -16.16 -21.39 1.51
C ASN A 60 -14.89 -20.95 0.78
N GLN A 61 -13.81 -21.74 0.93
CA GLN A 61 -12.50 -21.46 0.36
C GLN A 61 -12.50 -21.35 -1.18
N GLU A 62 -13.35 -22.12 -1.85
CA GLU A 62 -13.45 -22.10 -3.31
C GLU A 62 -14.06 -20.78 -3.79
N ILE A 63 -15.17 -20.37 -3.19
CA ILE A 63 -15.83 -19.08 -3.46
C ILE A 63 -14.89 -17.92 -3.14
N LEU A 64 -14.15 -18.01 -2.03
CA LEU A 64 -13.19 -16.99 -1.63
C LEU A 64 -12.08 -16.80 -2.67
N ARG A 65 -11.54 -17.89 -3.22
CA ARG A 65 -10.51 -17.86 -4.27
C ARG A 65 -11.04 -17.24 -5.55
N GLN A 66 -12.24 -17.60 -5.98
CA GLN A 66 -12.88 -16.99 -7.16
C GLN A 66 -13.07 -15.48 -6.98
N ASN A 67 -13.52 -15.04 -5.81
CA ASN A 67 -13.69 -13.62 -5.49
C ASN A 67 -12.37 -12.86 -5.44
N ILE A 68 -11.29 -13.48 -4.94
CA ILE A 68 -9.95 -12.88 -4.93
C ILE A 68 -9.48 -12.61 -6.35
N GLU A 69 -9.64 -13.56 -7.26
CA GLU A 69 -9.18 -13.39 -8.64
C GLU A 69 -9.89 -12.23 -9.33
N LYS A 70 -11.22 -12.16 -9.18
CA LYS A 70 -12.03 -11.03 -9.67
C LYS A 70 -11.59 -9.70 -9.07
N ASN A 71 -11.32 -9.65 -7.76
CA ASN A 71 -10.89 -8.43 -7.08
C ASN A 71 -9.49 -8.00 -7.50
N ARG A 72 -8.57 -8.93 -7.73
CA ARG A 72 -7.22 -8.64 -8.25
C ARG A 72 -7.28 -8.02 -9.63
N GLU A 73 -8.12 -8.54 -10.50
CA GLU A 73 -8.27 -7.99 -11.84
C GLU A 73 -8.79 -6.53 -11.80
N ASN A 74 -9.81 -6.27 -10.98
CA ASN A 74 -10.35 -4.93 -10.76
C ASN A 74 -9.30 -3.99 -10.14
N TYR A 75 -8.56 -4.46 -9.14
CA TYR A 75 -7.51 -3.69 -8.48
C TYR A 75 -6.37 -3.35 -9.44
N ARG A 76 -5.99 -4.28 -10.33
CA ARG A 76 -4.99 -4.04 -11.38
C ARG A 76 -5.45 -2.96 -12.35
N LYS A 77 -6.70 -3.00 -12.82
CA LYS A 77 -7.29 -1.97 -13.70
C LYS A 77 -7.36 -0.60 -13.03
N ALA A 78 -7.63 -0.56 -11.73
CA ALA A 78 -7.70 0.68 -10.96
C ALA A 78 -6.33 1.34 -10.71
N ILE A 79 -5.23 0.57 -10.73
CA ILE A 79 -3.86 1.05 -10.54
C ILE A 79 -3.14 1.12 -11.90
N GLU A 80 -3.67 1.91 -12.81
CA GLU A 80 -2.85 2.46 -13.89
C GLU A 80 -2.23 3.78 -13.40
N LYS A 81 -1.19 3.65 -12.56
CA LYS A 81 -0.32 4.79 -12.24
C LYS A 81 0.37 5.24 -13.53
N GLY A 82 0.29 6.52 -13.85
CA GLY A 82 0.93 7.08 -15.05
C GLY A 82 0.01 7.22 -16.27
N LYS A 83 -1.31 7.00 -16.14
CA LYS A 83 -2.26 7.17 -17.27
C LYS A 83 -2.22 8.58 -17.90
N VAL A 84 -1.78 9.58 -17.13
CA VAL A 84 -1.38 10.90 -17.65
C VAL A 84 0.13 10.88 -17.87
N GLU A 85 0.57 10.29 -18.98
CA GLU A 85 1.93 10.50 -19.47
C GLU A 85 1.98 11.86 -20.16
N ARG A 86 2.59 12.86 -19.53
CA ARG A 86 2.98 14.07 -20.25
C ARG A 86 4.30 13.75 -20.95
N LYS A 87 4.21 13.17 -22.15
CA LYS A 87 5.40 13.01 -23.01
C LYS A 87 5.89 14.39 -23.39
N ILE A 88 7.01 14.81 -22.79
CA ILE A 88 7.73 16.01 -23.21
C ILE A 88 8.52 15.59 -24.46
N THR A 89 8.02 15.95 -25.64
CA THR A 89 8.79 15.81 -26.86
C THR A 89 9.78 16.95 -26.92
N PHE A 90 11.05 16.61 -27.11
CA PHE A 90 12.11 17.58 -27.28
C PHE A 90 12.50 17.70 -28.76
N ASN A 91 12.69 18.91 -29.24
CA ASN A 91 13.22 19.20 -30.56
C ASN A 91 14.69 19.61 -30.49
N ILE A 92 15.43 19.36 -31.56
CA ILE A 92 16.79 19.88 -31.72
C ILE A 92 16.71 21.42 -31.67
N GLY A 93 17.53 22.02 -30.81
CA GLY A 93 17.54 23.46 -30.53
C GLY A 93 16.77 23.89 -29.27
N ASP A 94 15.98 23.01 -28.64
CA ASP A 94 15.26 23.34 -27.42
C ASP A 94 16.23 23.60 -26.26
N LYS A 95 16.01 24.72 -25.55
CA LYS A 95 16.74 25.06 -24.32
C LYS A 95 16.17 24.25 -23.16
N VAL A 96 17.02 23.44 -22.52
CA VAL A 96 16.63 22.55 -21.44
C VAL A 96 17.46 22.79 -20.18
N LEU A 97 16.86 22.45 -19.05
CA LEU A 97 17.56 22.38 -17.76
C LEU A 97 17.95 20.92 -17.50
N VAL A 98 19.18 20.69 -17.06
CA VAL A 98 19.64 19.36 -16.69
C VAL A 98 19.60 19.21 -15.18
N TYR A 99 18.91 18.19 -14.69
CA TYR A 99 18.91 17.86 -13.27
C TYR A 99 20.24 17.19 -12.88
N ARG A 100 20.95 17.79 -11.93
CA ARG A 100 22.08 17.17 -11.22
C ARG A 100 21.91 17.43 -9.73
N LYS A 101 21.98 16.36 -8.95
CA LYS A 101 21.87 16.47 -7.49
C LYS A 101 23.05 17.31 -6.97
N ALA A 102 22.74 18.47 -6.42
CA ALA A 102 23.72 19.35 -5.83
C ALA A 102 24.27 18.75 -4.52
N THR A 103 25.54 19.02 -4.26
CA THR A 103 26.23 18.60 -3.04
C THR A 103 25.85 19.49 -1.84
N ASN A 104 25.42 20.73 -2.09
CA ASN A 104 25.02 21.70 -1.07
C ASN A 104 23.49 21.86 -1.03
N LYS A 105 22.90 21.90 0.17
CA LYS A 105 21.46 22.10 0.42
C LYS A 105 20.89 23.37 -0.22
N MET A 106 21.69 24.42 -0.33
CA MET A 106 21.26 25.73 -0.88
C MET A 106 21.51 25.86 -2.40
N ALA A 107 22.20 24.90 -3.01
CA ALA A 107 22.51 24.95 -4.43
C ALA A 107 21.35 24.40 -5.27
N ALA A 108 21.11 25.01 -6.44
CA ALA A 108 20.08 24.57 -7.37
C ALA A 108 20.47 23.21 -8.00
N ASN A 109 19.50 22.29 -8.05
CA ASN A 109 19.69 21.00 -8.72
C ASN A 109 19.46 21.07 -10.24
N TRP A 110 18.85 22.14 -10.74
CA TRP A 110 18.56 22.32 -12.16
C TRP A 110 19.56 23.29 -12.77
N ILE A 111 20.39 22.78 -13.68
CA ILE A 111 21.48 23.55 -14.29
C ILE A 111 21.03 24.07 -15.66
N PRO A 112 21.07 25.39 -15.90
CA PRO A 112 20.71 25.98 -17.19
C PRO A 112 21.85 25.90 -18.22
N GLY A 113 21.55 26.29 -19.47
CA GLY A 113 22.56 26.47 -20.52
C GLY A 113 22.74 25.28 -21.47
N PHE A 114 21.87 24.27 -21.41
CA PHE A 114 21.90 23.14 -22.32
C PHE A 114 20.90 23.32 -23.46
N THR A 115 21.31 22.88 -24.65
CA THR A 115 20.47 22.78 -25.83
C THR A 115 20.56 21.37 -26.38
N ILE A 116 19.44 20.87 -26.89
CA ILE A 116 19.40 19.54 -27.51
C ILE A 116 20.00 19.63 -28.90
N SER A 117 21.08 18.88 -29.12
CA SER A 117 21.84 18.82 -30.37
C SER A 117 21.51 17.55 -31.16
#